data_AF-A0A819Y0S6-F1
#
_entry.id   AF-A0A819Y0S6-F1
#
_cell.length_a   1.000
_cell.length_b   1.000
_cell.length_c   1.000
_cell.angle_alpha   90.00
_cell.angle_beta   90.00
_cell.angle_gamma   90.00
#
_symmetry.space_group_name_H-M   'P 1'
#
loop_
_entity.id
_entity.type
_entity.pdbx_description
1 polymer ?
#
loop_
_entity_poly.entity_id
_entity_poly.type
_entity_poly.pdbx_seq_one_letter_code
_entity_poly.pdbx_strand_id
1 'polypeptide(L)' 'MFQQIPLIDFGPFLNGTDEDRQRVSSQIGDACRNVGFFYLSNHGVSSTLTERVYEQAKRYFSQSLEE' A
#
# COMPACT_ATOMS: atom_id res chain seq x y z
N MET A 1 -5.20 -13.20 -19.18
CA MET A 1 -4.36 -11.99 -19.25
C MET A 1 -5.00 -10.97 -18.32
N PHE A 2 -4.35 -10.57 -17.23
CA PHE A 2 -4.88 -9.51 -16.35
C PHE A 2 -4.72 -8.18 -17.07
N GLN A 3 -5.82 -7.44 -17.22
CA GLN A 3 -5.80 -6.18 -17.98
C GLN A 3 -5.23 -5.01 -17.16
N GLN A 4 -5.27 -5.07 -15.82
CA GLN A 4 -4.79 -4.01 -14.92
C GLN A 4 -4.37 -4.57 -13.55
N ILE A 5 -3.47 -3.87 -12.87
CA ILE A 5 -3.04 -4.17 -11.49
C ILE A 5 -4.21 -3.85 -10.55
N PRO A 6 -4.66 -4.78 -9.68
CA PRO A 6 -5.74 -4.50 -8.75
C PRO A 6 -5.41 -3.31 -7.84
N LEU A 7 -6.35 -2.38 -7.69
CA LEU A 7 -6.31 -1.34 -6.66
C LEU A 7 -7.35 -1.70 -5.59
N ILE A 8 -6.88 -1.90 -4.36
CA ILE A 8 -7.73 -2.31 -3.23
C ILE A 8 -7.86 -1.13 -2.26
N ASP A 9 -9.09 -0.75 -1.96
CA ASP A 9 -9.40 0.22 -0.90
C ASP A 9 -9.41 -0.48 0.47
N PHE A 10 -8.47 -0.11 1.33
CA PHE A 10 -8.31 -0.69 2.65
C PHE A 10 -9.10 0.04 3.75
N GLY A 11 -9.71 1.19 3.43
CA GLY A 11 -10.49 1.97 4.39
C GLY A 11 -11.58 1.18 5.09
N PRO A 12 -12.38 0.36 4.38
CA PRO A 12 -13.42 -0.49 4.98
C PRO A 12 -12.85 -1.58 5.90
N PHE A 13 -11.64 -2.08 5.64
CA PHE A 13 -11.00 -3.03 6.55
C PHE A 13 -10.67 -2.39 7.90
N LEU A 14 -10.18 -1.15 7.88
CA LEU A 14 -9.79 -0.42 9.09
C LEU A 14 -10.99 0.08 9.91
N ASN A 15 -12.04 0.57 9.23
CA ASN A 15 -13.10 1.35 9.88
C ASN A 15 -14.51 0.75 9.72
N GLY A 16 -14.65 -0.36 8.99
CA GLY A 16 -15.94 -0.95 8.65
C GLY A 16 -16.36 -2.12 9.56
N THR A 17 -17.37 -2.84 9.07
CA THR A 17 -17.95 -4.01 9.72
C THR A 17 -17.08 -5.27 9.57
N ASP A 18 -17.48 -6.38 10.22
CA ASP A 18 -16.84 -7.68 9.97
C ASP A 18 -17.01 -8.15 8.52
N GLU A 19 -18.15 -7.82 7.89
CA GLU A 19 -18.39 -8.12 6.47
C GLU A 19 -17.45 -7.32 5.57
N ASP A 20 -17.21 -6.04 5.87
CA ASP A 20 -16.24 -5.22 5.14
C ASP A 20 -14.82 -5.78 5.27
N ARG A 21 -14.42 -6.18 6.47
CA ARG A 21 -13.12 -6.81 6.72
C ARG A 21 -12.97 -8.11 5.91
N GLN A 22 -13.99 -8.96 5.89
CA GLN A 22 -13.97 -10.20 5.12
C GLN A 22 -13.88 -9.93 3.62
N ARG A 23 -14.63 -8.95 3.12
CA ARG A 23 -14.61 -8.55 1.70
C ARG A 23 -13.23 -8.06 1.27
N VAL A 24 -12.62 -7.15 2.02
CA VAL A 24 -11.28 -6.63 1.69
C VAL A 24 -10.22 -7.75 1.80
N SER A 25 -10.32 -8.61 2.82
CA SER A 25 -9.42 -9.76 2.96
C SER A 25 -9.50 -10.71 1.78
N SER A 26 -10.72 -10.95 1.27
CA SER A 26 -10.94 -11.79 0.09
C SER A 26 -10.31 -11.20 -1.17
N GLN A 27 -10.47 -9.88 -1.38
CA GLN A 27 -9.83 -9.16 -2.49
C GLN A 27 -8.30 -9.26 -2.45
N ILE A 28 -7.70 -9.07 -1.26
CA ILE A 28 -6.25 -9.22 -1.08
C ILE A 28 -5.83 -10.66 -1.38
N GLY A 29 -6.56 -11.65 -0.86
CA GLY A 29 -6.29 -13.05 -1.11
C GLY A 29 -6.31 -13.40 -2.59
N ASP A 30 -7.29 -12.90 -3.33
CA ASP A 30 -7.41 -13.13 -4.78
C ASP A 30 -6.30 -12.43 -5.56
N ALA A 31 -5.94 -11.20 -5.20
CA ALA A 31 -4.82 -10.50 -5.81
C ALA A 31 -3.50 -11.26 -5.60
N CYS A 32 -3.25 -11.77 -4.38
CA CYS A 32 -2.06 -12.56 -4.06
C CYS A 32 -2.00 -13.87 -4.84
N ARG A 33 -3.10 -14.62 -4.94
CA ARG A 33 -3.13 -15.94 -5.62
C ARG A 33 -3.06 -15.85 -7.13
N ASN A 34 -3.71 -14.85 -7.72
CA ASN A 34 -3.94 -14.80 -9.16
C ASN A 34 -3.03 -13.81 -9.87
N VAL A 35 -2.61 -12.72 -9.22
CA VAL A 35 -1.81 -11.65 -9.83
C VAL A 35 -0.40 -11.58 -9.24
N GLY A 36 -0.27 -11.74 -7.92
CA GLY A 36 0.98 -11.65 -7.17
C GLY A 36 1.35 -10.23 -6.71
N PHE A 37 0.58 -9.21 -7.10
CA PHE A 37 0.80 -7.81 -6.72
C PHE A 37 -0.50 -7.00 -6.82
N PHE A 38 -0.60 -5.92 -6.05
CA PHE A 38 -1.72 -4.98 -6.02
C PHE A 38 -1.27 -3.61 -5.49
N TYR A 39 -2.02 -2.57 -5.83
CA TYR A 39 -1.96 -1.27 -5.14
C TYR A 39 -2.96 -1.27 -3.98
N LEU A 40 -2.59 -0.59 -2.90
CA LEU A 40 -3.44 -0.40 -1.74
C LEU A 40 -3.70 1.10 -1.55
N SER A 41 -4.94 1.52 -1.35
CA SER A 41 -5.34 2.88 -1.00
C SER A 41 -6.01 2.92 0.38
N ASN A 42 -6.09 4.11 0.98
CA ASN A 42 -6.69 4.33 2.31
C ASN A 42 -6.17 3.36 3.40
N HIS A 43 -4.89 2.99 3.31
CA HIS A 43 -4.23 2.03 4.20
C HIS A 43 -3.86 2.60 5.59
N GLY A 44 -4.27 3.83 5.90
CA GLY A 44 -4.07 4.47 7.20
C GLY A 44 -2.65 5.02 7.44
N VAL A 45 -1.72 4.87 6.51
CA VAL A 45 -0.39 5.52 6.61
C VAL A 45 -0.54 6.98 6.21
N SER A 46 -0.17 7.89 7.11
CA SER A 46 -0.22 9.33 6.90
C SER A 46 0.64 9.76 5.70
N SER A 47 0.10 10.65 4.86
CA SER A 47 0.85 11.29 3.76
C SER A 47 2.10 12.02 4.26
N THR A 48 2.01 12.73 5.38
CA THR A 48 3.13 13.43 6.01
C THR A 48 4.25 12.45 6.41
N LEU A 49 3.92 11.24 6.86
CA LEU A 49 4.95 10.24 7.15
C LEU A 49 5.65 9.79 5.86
N THR A 50 4.89 9.49 4.81
CA THR A 50 5.42 9.13 3.50
C THR A 50 6.37 10.21 2.97
N GLU A 51 5.94 11.48 3.00
CA GLU A 51 6.75 12.63 2.58
C GLU A 51 8.07 12.70 3.35
N ARG A 52 8.03 12.62 4.68
CA ARG A 52 9.25 12.63 5.52
C ARG A 52 10.19 11.48 5.21
N VAL A 53 9.66 10.27 4.95
CA VAL A 53 10.49 9.11 4.57
C VAL A 53 11.23 9.39 3.26
N TYR A 54 10.54 9.92 2.24
CA TYR A 54 11.18 10.31 0.99
C TYR A 54 12.21 11.43 1.18
N GLU A 55 11.95 12.40 2.05
CA GLU A 55 12.92 13.44 2.38
C GLU A 55 14.18 12.88 3.04
N GLN A 56 14.04 11.95 4.00
CA GLN A 56 15.21 11.33 4.62
C GLN A 56 16.01 10.51 3.63
N ALA A 57 15.34 9.74 2.76
CA ALA A 57 16.00 8.99 1.69
C ALA A 57 16.78 9.94 0.77
N LYS A 58 16.16 11.05 0.33
CA LYS A 58 16.85 12.07 -0.49
C LYS A 58 18.06 12.66 0.21
N ARG A 59 17.96 13.01 1.49
CA ARG A 59 19.07 13.55 2.30
C ARG A 59 20.23 12.55 2.40
N TYR A 60 19.92 11.26 2.60
CA TYR A 60 20.93 10.22 2.67
C TYR A 60 21.64 10.04 1.32
N PHE A 61 20.87 9.84 0.25
CA PHE A 61 21.44 9.61 -1.09
C PHE A 61 22.08 10.86 -1.72
N SER A 62 21.93 12.05 -1.11
CA SER A 62 22.64 13.28 -1.52
C SER A 62 24.03 13.43 -0.89
N GLN A 63 24.42 12.55 0.04
CA GLN A 63 25.75 12.59 0.65
C GLN A 63 26.83 12.14 -0.36
N SER A 64 28.09 12.52 -0.11
CA SER A 64 29.22 11.96 -0.86
C SER A 64 29.34 10.46 -0.60
N LEU A 65 29.88 9.74 -1.57
CA LEU A 65 30.21 8.31 -1.42
C LEU A 65 31.43 8.08 -0.51
N GLU A 66 32.22 9.11 -0.27
CA GLU A 66 33.35 9.10 0.67
C GLU A 66 32.88 9.60 2.05
N GLU A 67 33.29 8.87 3.10
CA GLU A 67 33.08 9.18 4.52
C GLU A 67 33.87 10.41 4.99
#